data_AF-A0A6J4I8V4-F1
#
_entry.id   AF-A0A6J4I8V4-F1
#
_cell.length_a   1.000
_cell.length_b   1.000
_cell.length_c   1.000
_cell.angle_alpha   90.00
_cell.angle_beta   90.00
_cell.angle_gamma   90.00
#
_symmetry.space_group_name_H-M   'P 1'
#
loop_
_entity.id
_entity.type
_entity.pdbx_description
1 polymer ?
#
loop_
_entity_poly.entity_id
_entity_poly.type
_entity_poly.pdbx_seq_one_letter_code
_entity_poly.pdbx_strand_id
1 'polypeptide(L)' 'MHHVEHWLDGGDTKVENMVLLCQHHHLVIHHDHWHLEMIDGLPWFTPPPWIDPDRRPRPGGRPRVPT' A
#
# COMPACT_ATOMS: atom_id res chain seq x y z
N MET A 1 -7.22 7.38 -4.31
CA MET A 1 -7.20 6.01 -4.85
C MET A 1 -5.83 5.79 -5.41
N HIS A 2 -5.18 4.71 -5.00
CA HIS A 2 -3.90 4.27 -5.52
C HIS A 2 -4.04 2.81 -5.94
N HIS A 3 -3.62 2.48 -7.16
CA HIS A 3 -3.57 1.10 -7.61
C HIS A 3 -2.33 0.40 -7.05
N VAL A 4 -2.47 -0.85 -6.60
CA VAL A 4 -1.33 -1.65 -6.09
C VAL A 4 -0.47 -2.13 -7.26
N GLU A 5 -1.08 -2.77 -8.24
CA GLU A 5 -0.52 -2.92 -9.59
C GLU A 5 -0.96 -1.72 -10.42
N HIS A 6 0.00 -0.97 -10.95
CA HIS A 6 -0.29 0.28 -11.65
C HIS A 6 -1.10 0.05 -12.93
N TRP A 7 -1.99 0.97 -13.27
CA TRP A 7 -2.89 0.84 -14.42
C TRP A 7 -2.14 0.72 -15.77
N LEU A 8 -0.98 1.39 -15.91
CA LEU A 8 -0.13 1.27 -17.11
C LEU A 8 0.45 -0.14 -17.27
N ASP A 9 0.58 -0.88 -16.17
CA ASP A 9 1.13 -2.23 -16.15
C ASP A 9 0.03 -3.29 -16.32
N GLY A 10 -1.23 -2.86 -16.53
CA GLY A 10 -2.40 -3.75 -16.68
C GLY A 10 -3.21 -3.92 -15.41
N GLY A 11 -2.88 -3.21 -14.34
CA GLY A 11 -3.60 -3.29 -13.07
C GLY A 11 -5.08 -2.92 -13.19
N ASP A 12 -5.95 -3.82 -12.74
CA ASP A 12 -7.40 -3.66 -12.80
C ASP A 12 -7.90 -2.51 -11.92
N THR A 13 -8.93 -1.81 -12.40
CA THR A 13 -9.65 -0.82 -11.59
C THR A 13 -10.70 -1.53 -10.71
N LYS A 14 -10.23 -2.21 -9.66
CA LYS A 14 -11.05 -3.00 -8.72
C LYS A 14 -10.60 -2.79 -7.27
N VAL A 15 -11.51 -2.96 -6.31
CA VAL A 15 -11.23 -2.75 -4.86
C VAL A 15 -10.10 -3.66 -4.38
N GLU A 16 -9.99 -4.85 -4.95
CA GLU A 16 -8.96 -5.83 -4.65
C GLU A 16 -7.56 -5.40 -5.10
N ASN A 17 -7.44 -4.41 -5.99
CA ASN A 17 -6.18 -3.85 -6.48
C ASN A 17 -6.00 -2.37 -6.08
N MET A 18 -6.69 -1.90 -5.04
CA MET A 18 -6.65 -0.49 -4.67
C MET A 18 -6.53 -0.24 -3.17
N VAL A 19 -5.91 0.89 -2.86
CA VAL A 19 -5.91 1.46 -1.52
C VAL A 19 -6.36 2.92 -1.53
N LEU A 20 -7.07 3.32 -0.47
CA LEU A 20 -7.44 4.71 -0.23
C LEU A 20 -6.37 5.38 0.62
N LEU A 21 -5.77 6.42 0.05
CA LEU A 21 -4.76 7.25 0.68
C LEU A 21 -5.17 8.72 0.56
N CYS A 22 -4.77 9.54 1.53
CA CYS A 22 -4.86 10.99 1.38
C CYS A 22 -3.87 11.47 0.31
N GLN A 23 -4.06 12.68 -0.22
CA GLN A 23 -3.22 13.22 -1.28
C GLN A 23 -1.72 13.18 -0.95
N HIS A 24 -1.33 13.54 0.27
CA HIS A 24 0.07 13.52 0.70
C HIS A 24 0.68 12.11 0.61
N HIS A 25 0.05 11.12 1.24
CA HIS A 25 0.54 9.74 1.21
C HIS A 25 0.45 9.10 -0.18
N HIS A 26 -0.52 9.53 -0.99
CA HIS A 26 -0.62 9.08 -2.37
C HIS A 26 0.61 9.50 -3.19
N LEU A 27 1.06 10.75 -3.02
CA LEU A 27 2.27 11.24 -3.68
C LEU A 27 3.52 10.56 -3.14
N VAL A 28 3.64 10.41 -1.81
CA VAL A 28 4.78 9.72 -1.21
C VAL A 28 4.93 8.32 -1.79
N ILE A 29 3.84 7.54 -1.84
CA ILE A 29 3.91 6.16 -2.34
C ILE A 29 4.19 6.10 -3.84
N HIS A 30 3.70 7.06 -4.63
CA HIS A 30 3.99 7.11 -6.07
C HIS A 30 5.46 7.42 -6.40
N HIS A 31 6.12 8.22 -5.57
CA HIS A 31 7.46 8.75 -5.89
C HIS A 31 8.59 8.06 -5.13
N ASP A 32 8.26 7.29 -4.11
CA ASP A 32 9.23 6.85 -3.11
C ASP A 32 9.32 5.32 -3.02
N HIS A 33 10.34 4.76 -2.35
CA HIS A 33 10.68 3.33 -2.43
C HIS A 33 9.80 2.42 -1.54
N TRP A 34 8.51 2.79 -1.42
CA TRP A 34 7.51 1.97 -0.76
C TRP A 34 7.06 0.85 -1.68
N HIS A 35 6.87 -0.34 -1.12
CA HIS A 35 6.24 -1.46 -1.82
C HIS A 35 4.91 -1.78 -1.17
N LEU A 36 3.89 -1.97 -2.00
CA LEU A 36 2.52 -2.25 -1.58
C LEU A 36 2.11 -3.62 -2.11
N GLU A 37 1.43 -4.38 -1.29
CA GLU A 37 0.86 -5.67 -1.64
C GLU A 37 -0.51 -5.86 -0.96
N MET A 38 -1.37 -6.68 -1.53
CA MET A 38 -2.64 -7.06 -0.94
C MET A 38 -2.54 -8.49 -0.40
N ILE A 39 -2.66 -8.67 0.91
CA ILE A 39 -2.65 -9.97 1.57
C ILE A 39 -3.99 -10.14 2.28
N ASP A 40 -4.72 -11.20 1.94
CA ASP A 40 -6.06 -11.49 2.46
C ASP A 40 -7.05 -10.31 2.34
N GLY A 41 -6.93 -9.55 1.24
CA GLY A 41 -7.76 -8.38 0.95
C GLY A 41 -7.41 -7.13 1.77
N LEU A 42 -6.29 -7.15 2.50
CA LEU A 42 -5.79 -6.00 3.25
C LEU A 42 -4.50 -5.46 2.61
N PRO A 43 -4.32 -4.13 2.55
CA PRO A 43 -3.07 -3.56 2.05
C PRO A 43 -1.96 -3.73 3.09
N TRP A 44 -0.78 -4.11 2.62
CA TRP A 44 0.45 -4.15 3.38
C TRP A 44 1.48 -3.21 2.76
N PHE A 45 2.19 -2.50 3.62
CA PHE A 45 3.15 -1.48 3.24
C PHE A 45 4.53 -1.89 3.71
N THR A 46 5.44 -2.02 2.77
CA THR A 46 6.85 -2.23 3.02
C THR A 46 7.58 -0.91 2.86
N PRO A 47 8.16 -0.35 3.94
CA PRO A 47 8.84 0.93 3.87
C PRO A 47 10.18 0.85 3.11
N PRO A 48 10.72 2.01 2.73
CA PRO A 48 12.09 2.12 2.26
C PRO A 48 13.11 1.83 3.38
N PRO A 49 14.35 1.43 3.02
CA PRO A 49 15.37 0.99 3.98
C PRO A 49 15.83 2.06 4.98
N TRP A 50 15.65 3.36 4.68
CA TRP A 50 15.98 4.43 5.63
C TRP A 50 14.88 4.69 6.68
N ILE A 51 13.69 4.11 6.51
CA ILE A 51 12.63 4.09 7.52
C ILE A 51 12.69 2.80 8.35
N ASP A 52 12.92 1.67 7.69
CA ASP A 52 13.12 0.36 8.32
C ASP A 52 14.19 -0.41 7.54
N PRO A 53 15.42 -0.56 8.09
CA PRO A 53 16.52 -1.24 7.41
C PRO A 53 16.18 -2.68 7.02
N ASP A 54 15.31 -3.34 7.78
CA ASP A 54 14.90 -4.72 7.53
C ASP A 54 13.71 -4.81 6.55
N ARG A 55 13.19 -3.66 6.08
CA ARG A 55 12.03 -3.55 5.19
C ARG A 55 10.86 -4.42 5.63
N ARG A 56 10.51 -4.37 6.92
CA ARG A 56 9.44 -5.22 7.47
C ARG A 56 8.07 -4.74 6.96
N PRO A 57 7.26 -5.61 6.33
CA PRO A 57 5.90 -5.25 5.91
C PRO A 57 5.02 -4.91 7.11
N ARG A 58 4.15 -3.90 6.95
CA ARG A 58 3.22 -3.45 8.00
C ARG A 58 1.79 -3.40 7.45
N PRO A 59 0.80 -3.95 8.16
CA PRO A 59 -0.58 -3.91 7.71
C PRO A 59 -1.12 -2.48 7.72
N GLY A 60 -1.88 -2.15 6.68
CA GLY A 60 -2.60 -0.91 6.53
C GLY A 60 -3.95 -0.89 7.25
N GLY A 61 -4.47 0.33 7.42
CA GLY A 61 -5.77 0.55 8.06
C GLY A 61 -5.70 0.52 9.59
N ARG A 62 -6.85 0.69 10.23
CA ARG A 62 -6.94 0.54 11.68
C ARG A 62 -6.92 -0.96 12.02
N PRO A 63 -6.19 -1.40 13.06
CA PRO A 63 -6.36 -2.74 13.60
C PRO A 63 -7.85 -2.99 13.85
N ARG A 64 -8.38 -4.13 13.38
CA ARG A 64 -9.73 -4.52 13.78
C ARG A 64 -9.72 -4.65 15.29
N VAL A 65 -10.53 -3.84 15.98
CA VAL A 65 -10.76 -4.02 17.41
C VAL A 65 -11.48 -5.37 17.54
N PRO A 66 -10.98 -6.32 18.37
CA PRO A 66 -11.69 -7.56 18.60
C PRO A 66 -13.09 -7.26 19.15
N THR A 67 -14.11 -7.84 18.54
CA THR A 67 -15.49 -7.83 19.05
C THR A 67 -15.63 -8.71 20.28
#